data_AF-A0A1D2QWU4-F1
#
_entry.id   AF-A0A1D2QWU4-F1
#
_cell.length_a   1.000
_cell.length_b   1.000
_cell.length_c   1.000
_cell.angle_alpha   90.00
_cell.angle_beta   90.00
_cell.angle_gamma   90.00
#
_symmetry.space_group_name_H-M   'P 1'
#
loop_
_entity.id
_entity.type
_entity.pdbx_description
1 polymer ?
#
loop_
_entity_poly.entity_id
_entity_poly.type
_entity_poly.pdbx_seq_one_letter_code
_entity_poly.pdbx_strand_id
1 'polypeptide(L)'
;MIKMKFKILKFLLNYRQTLIKWIILALCLTFAAKSVCSDASVDYGWNENNLVVNVTGTKGVGIAQVKLNISSDLITGSASSGGFMAGASHMQSGTEHRWFRLTANGDTNGTLEVPITCSHAAGSYEIELISISIRDKTGDLIPLAAKLPMRKTINCGGNTALENEINESSDNLTANLEEEPEEPAKPENANLSFHEELPAEKLPEVNDTKKQENENEIIDQALPAEPENITETATGELKNITPGEEKSPVKPDTSASDTLKHEAQPQKETSSNHWVWVVVILSMLILMAIIIKKL
;
A
#
# COMPACT_ATOMS: atom_id res chain seq x y z
N MET A 1 -55.77 -14.35 -54.15
CA MET A 1 -54.51 -13.60 -53.85
C MET A 1 -54.35 -13.19 -52.37
N ILE A 2 -55.39 -12.74 -51.67
CA ILE A 2 -55.26 -12.19 -50.29
C ILE A 2 -54.77 -13.21 -49.24
N LYS A 3 -55.23 -14.47 -49.30
CA LYS A 3 -54.76 -15.56 -48.40
C LYS A 3 -53.25 -15.85 -48.50
N MET A 4 -52.64 -15.61 -49.65
CA MET A 4 -51.22 -15.90 -49.88
C MET A 4 -50.32 -14.82 -49.26
N LYS A 5 -50.75 -13.55 -49.31
CA LYS A 5 -50.04 -12.42 -48.66
C LYS A 5 -49.99 -12.57 -47.14
N PHE A 6 -51.04 -13.11 -46.52
CA PHE A 6 -51.10 -13.29 -45.07
C PHE A 6 -50.14 -14.37 -44.54
N LYS A 7 -49.93 -15.46 -45.30
CA LYS A 7 -48.96 -16.51 -44.95
C LYS A 7 -47.52 -15.98 -45.00
N ILE A 8 -47.20 -15.17 -46.01
CA ILE A 8 -45.86 -14.58 -46.18
C ILE A 8 -45.55 -13.60 -45.04
N LEU A 9 -46.52 -12.76 -44.64
CA LEU A 9 -46.34 -11.82 -43.55
C LEU A 9 -46.11 -12.53 -42.19
N LYS A 10 -46.87 -13.59 -41.89
CA LYS A 10 -46.68 -14.41 -40.69
C LYS A 10 -45.30 -15.08 -40.66
N PHE A 11 -44.82 -15.55 -41.81
CA PHE A 11 -43.50 -16.17 -41.92
C PHE A 11 -42.37 -15.17 -41.64
N LEU A 12 -42.46 -13.96 -42.20
CA LEU A 12 -41.49 -12.89 -41.97
C LEU A 12 -41.45 -12.42 -40.50
N LEU A 13 -42.61 -12.36 -39.85
CA LEU A 13 -42.69 -11.98 -38.44
C LEU A 13 -42.03 -13.03 -37.52
N ASN A 14 -42.28 -14.32 -37.76
CA ASN A 14 -41.63 -15.40 -37.02
C ASN A 14 -40.12 -15.42 -37.25
N TYR A 15 -39.67 -15.20 -38.50
CA TYR A 15 -38.25 -15.17 -38.82
C TYR A 15 -37.50 -14.04 -38.08
N ARG A 16 -38.11 -12.84 -37.97
CA ARG A 16 -37.52 -11.71 -37.23
C ARG A 16 -37.37 -12.00 -35.72
N GLN A 17 -38.38 -12.61 -35.11
CA GLN A 17 -38.33 -12.96 -33.68
C GLN A 17 -37.23 -13.99 -33.38
N THR A 18 -37.05 -14.99 -34.24
CA THR A 18 -35.98 -15.98 -34.09
C THR A 18 -34.61 -15.33 -34.29
N LEU A 19 -34.46 -14.46 -35.29
CA LEU A 19 -33.19 -13.76 -35.55
C LEU A 19 -32.77 -12.87 -34.37
N ILE A 20 -33.69 -12.12 -33.77
CA ILE A 20 -33.40 -11.27 -32.60
C ILE A 20 -32.91 -12.11 -31.42
N LYS A 21 -33.53 -13.27 -31.16
CA LYS A 21 -33.09 -14.19 -30.10
C LYS A 21 -31.67 -14.69 -30.34
N TRP A 22 -31.32 -15.05 -31.58
CA TRP A 22 -29.96 -15.48 -31.92
C TRP A 22 -28.93 -14.35 -31.80
N ILE A 23 -29.31 -13.11 -32.15
CA ILE A 23 -28.42 -11.95 -31.98
C ILE A 23 -28.17 -11.68 -30.49
N ILE A 24 -29.21 -11.70 -29.65
CA ILE A 24 -29.06 -11.53 -28.19
C ILE A 24 -28.20 -12.65 -27.59
N LEU A 25 -28.45 -13.90 -27.99
CA LEU A 25 -27.68 -15.05 -27.52
C LEU A 25 -26.19 -14.96 -27.93
N ALA A 26 -25.91 -14.53 -29.17
CA ALA A 26 -24.55 -14.33 -29.66
C ALA A 26 -23.84 -13.16 -28.96
N LEU A 27 -24.56 -12.06 -28.68
CA LEU A 27 -24.01 -10.91 -27.95
C LEU A 27 -23.68 -11.26 -26.50
N CYS A 28 -24.52 -12.10 -25.85
CA CYS A 28 -24.22 -12.63 -24.52
C CYS A 28 -23.05 -13.62 -24.52
N LEU A 29 -22.84 -14.37 -25.61
CA LEU A 29 -21.77 -15.39 -25.68
C LEU A 29 -20.37 -14.79 -25.89
N THR A 30 -20.26 -13.55 -26.36
CA THR A 30 -18.96 -12.86 -26.52
C THR A 30 -18.48 -12.14 -25.26
N PHE A 31 -19.33 -12.02 -24.22
CA PHE A 31 -18.88 -11.66 -22.88
C PHE A 31 -18.33 -12.91 -22.17
N ALA A 32 -17.34 -13.56 -22.78
CA ALA A 32 -16.43 -14.39 -22.02
C ALA A 32 -15.71 -13.44 -21.06
N ALA A 33 -16.19 -13.39 -19.81
CA ALA A 33 -15.54 -12.65 -18.74
C ALA A 33 -14.07 -13.04 -18.77
N LYS A 34 -13.21 -12.13 -19.23
CA LYS A 34 -11.76 -12.31 -19.06
C LYS A 34 -11.61 -12.45 -17.56
N SER A 35 -11.26 -13.67 -17.13
CA SER A 35 -10.91 -13.90 -15.74
C SER A 35 -9.83 -12.88 -15.47
N VAL A 36 -10.15 -11.89 -14.63
CA VAL A 36 -9.18 -10.90 -14.19
C VAL A 36 -8.26 -11.71 -13.29
N CYS A 37 -7.26 -12.36 -13.89
CA CYS A 37 -6.18 -12.94 -13.12
C CYS A 37 -5.61 -11.78 -12.32
N SER A 38 -5.72 -11.89 -11.01
CA SER A 38 -5.11 -10.92 -10.12
C SER A 38 -3.61 -10.92 -10.36
N ASP A 39 -3.04 -9.75 -10.64
CA ASP A 39 -1.61 -9.62 -10.89
C ASP A 39 -0.82 -9.49 -9.58
N ALA A 40 -1.48 -9.35 -8.43
CA ALA A 40 -0.84 -9.29 -7.13
C ALA A 40 -1.61 -10.02 -6.02
N SER A 41 -0.87 -10.66 -5.11
CA SER A 41 -1.36 -11.27 -3.88
C SER A 41 -0.97 -10.44 -2.65
N VAL A 42 -1.72 -10.61 -1.57
CA VAL A 42 -1.48 -9.95 -0.29
C VAL A 42 -1.48 -11.01 0.80
N ASP A 43 -0.44 -11.00 1.63
CA ASP A 43 -0.38 -11.71 2.90
C ASP A 43 -0.41 -10.70 4.04
N TYR A 44 -1.33 -10.90 4.98
CA TYR A 44 -1.64 -9.98 6.06
C TYR A 44 -1.63 -10.74 7.38
N GLY A 45 -0.58 -10.51 8.16
CA GLY A 45 -0.23 -11.33 9.29
C GLY A 45 0.12 -10.52 10.54
N TRP A 46 0.37 -11.26 11.61
CA TRP A 46 0.85 -10.74 12.88
C TRP A 46 2.06 -11.56 13.31
N ASN A 47 3.16 -10.88 13.62
CA ASN A 47 4.40 -11.47 14.07
C ASN A 47 4.80 -10.83 15.39
N GLU A 48 4.54 -11.52 16.50
CA GLU A 48 4.83 -11.05 17.87
C GLU A 48 4.14 -9.72 18.22
N ASN A 49 4.82 -8.60 17.98
CA ASN A 49 4.34 -7.24 18.25
C ASN A 49 4.16 -6.42 16.97
N ASN A 50 4.36 -7.04 15.80
CA ASN A 50 4.37 -6.36 14.53
C ASN A 50 3.22 -6.85 13.66
N LEU A 51 2.49 -5.88 13.10
CA LEU A 51 1.57 -6.14 12.00
C LEU A 51 2.38 -6.20 10.70
N VAL A 52 2.23 -7.28 9.94
CA VAL A 52 3.01 -7.50 8.70
C VAL A 52 2.08 -7.51 7.50
N VAL A 53 2.38 -6.68 6.50
CA VAL A 53 1.72 -6.66 5.19
C VAL A 53 2.77 -6.98 4.13
N ASN A 54 2.62 -8.13 3.46
CA ASN A 54 3.44 -8.51 2.32
C ASN A 54 2.59 -8.46 1.06
N VAL A 55 3.10 -7.81 0.01
CA VAL A 55 2.43 -7.71 -1.28
C VAL A 55 3.38 -8.23 -2.36
N THR A 56 2.91 -9.19 -3.15
CA THR A 56 3.69 -9.80 -4.23
C THR A 56 2.93 -9.65 -5.54
N GLY A 57 3.51 -8.93 -6.49
CA GLY A 57 2.99 -8.71 -7.84
C GLY A 57 3.77 -9.45 -8.93
N THR A 58 3.23 -9.48 -10.14
CA THR A 58 3.92 -9.97 -11.35
C THR A 58 4.57 -8.86 -12.17
N LYS A 59 4.25 -7.60 -11.86
CA LYS A 59 4.74 -6.39 -12.54
C LYS A 59 5.52 -5.52 -11.58
N GLY A 60 6.52 -4.80 -12.10
CA GLY A 60 7.29 -3.85 -11.31
C GLY A 60 6.44 -2.65 -10.89
N VAL A 61 6.43 -2.34 -9.59
CA VAL A 61 5.58 -1.30 -9.01
C VAL A 61 6.27 0.08 -9.11
N GLY A 62 5.53 1.09 -9.57
CA GLY A 62 5.97 2.48 -9.65
C GLY A 62 5.37 3.38 -8.55
N ILE A 63 4.13 3.10 -8.11
CA ILE A 63 3.45 3.81 -7.02
C ILE A 63 2.77 2.78 -6.12
N ALA A 64 2.87 2.96 -4.80
CA ALA A 64 2.23 2.10 -3.83
C ALA A 64 1.60 2.90 -2.68
N GLN A 65 0.47 2.41 -2.16
CA GLN A 65 -0.16 2.89 -0.94
C GLN A 65 -0.79 1.73 -0.18
N VAL A 66 -0.55 1.68 1.13
CA VAL A 66 -1.21 0.79 2.10
C VAL A 66 -1.98 1.66 3.09
N LYS A 67 -3.25 1.34 3.32
CA LYS A 67 -4.12 2.02 4.28
C LYS A 67 -4.61 1.04 5.33
N LEU A 68 -4.33 1.36 6.59
CA LEU A 68 -4.79 0.64 7.77
C LEU A 68 -5.76 1.49 8.59
N ASN A 69 -6.64 0.82 9.31
CA ASN A 69 -7.44 1.38 10.40
C ASN A 69 -6.98 0.71 11.71
N ILE A 70 -6.37 1.48 12.61
CA ILE A 70 -5.78 1.03 13.86
C ILE A 70 -6.45 1.84 14.99
N SER A 71 -6.97 1.15 16.01
CA SER A 71 -7.60 1.83 17.16
C SER A 71 -6.65 2.86 17.79
N SER A 72 -7.20 3.99 18.23
CA SER A 72 -6.46 5.00 19.00
C SER A 72 -5.93 4.49 20.33
N ASP A 73 -6.47 3.36 20.81
CA ASP A 73 -6.01 2.69 22.04
C ASP A 73 -4.74 1.86 21.81
N LEU A 74 -4.25 1.78 20.57
CA LEU A 74 -3.01 1.12 20.20
C LEU A 74 -1.97 2.17 19.82
N ILE A 75 -0.72 1.94 20.22
CA ILE A 75 0.41 2.82 19.88
C ILE A 75 1.12 2.22 18.67
N THR A 76 1.19 2.96 17.57
CA THR A 76 1.96 2.58 16.39
C THR A 76 3.40 3.08 16.50
N GLY A 77 4.38 2.18 16.42
CA GLY A 77 5.79 2.52 16.34
C GLY A 77 6.24 2.91 14.93
N SER A 78 7.53 3.18 14.78
CA SER A 78 8.16 3.45 13.48
C SER A 78 8.11 2.21 12.60
N ALA A 79 7.34 2.26 11.51
CA ALA A 79 7.21 1.14 10.59
C ALA A 79 8.52 0.86 9.83
N SER A 80 8.83 -0.42 9.64
CA SER A 80 9.86 -0.88 8.72
C SER A 80 9.21 -1.14 7.34
N SER A 81 9.93 -0.85 6.26
CA SER A 81 9.43 -1.05 4.90
C SER A 81 10.51 -1.57 3.96
N GLY A 82 10.14 -2.47 3.04
CA GLY A 82 11.05 -3.13 2.12
C GLY A 82 10.48 -3.30 0.71
N GLY A 83 11.35 -3.67 -0.23
CA GLY A 83 11.00 -3.83 -1.65
C GLY A 83 10.46 -2.54 -2.27
N PHE A 84 9.35 -2.61 -3.02
CA PHE A 84 8.74 -1.41 -3.61
C PHE A 84 8.16 -0.43 -2.57
N MET A 85 7.98 -0.86 -1.31
CA MET A 85 7.56 0.00 -0.20
C MET A 85 8.76 0.63 0.53
N ALA A 86 10.01 0.28 0.20
CA ALA A 86 11.19 0.79 0.90
C ALA A 86 11.21 2.32 0.92
N GLY A 87 11.33 2.88 2.11
CA GLY A 87 11.31 4.34 2.34
C GLY A 87 9.93 4.96 2.08
N ALA A 88 8.85 4.22 2.32
CA ALA A 88 7.49 4.76 2.29
C ALA A 88 7.31 5.90 3.32
N SER A 89 6.58 6.94 2.94
CA SER A 89 6.17 8.02 3.85
C SER A 89 4.92 7.60 4.61
N HIS A 90 4.86 7.95 5.90
CA HIS A 90 3.72 7.69 6.78
C HIS A 90 2.89 8.96 6.98
N MET A 91 1.57 8.83 6.89
CA MET A 91 0.59 9.87 7.20
C MET A 91 -0.51 9.25 8.07
N GLN A 92 -0.94 9.97 9.10
CA GLN A 92 -1.99 9.52 10.02
C GLN A 92 -3.08 10.59 10.17
N SER A 93 -4.33 10.15 10.27
CA SER A 93 -5.48 10.99 10.65
C SER A 93 -6.46 10.17 11.49
N GLY A 94 -6.53 10.47 12.80
CA GLY A 94 -7.31 9.66 13.74
C GLY A 94 -6.79 8.22 13.80
N THR A 95 -7.69 7.26 13.56
CA THR A 95 -7.39 5.82 13.48
C THR A 95 -6.89 5.38 12.10
N GLU A 96 -6.87 6.28 11.12
CA GLU A 96 -6.43 5.97 9.76
C GLU A 96 -4.91 6.17 9.64
N HIS A 97 -4.20 5.13 9.21
CA HIS A 97 -2.78 5.20 8.92
C HIS A 97 -2.52 4.85 7.45
N ARG A 98 -1.71 5.65 6.77
CA ARG A 98 -1.34 5.47 5.37
C ARG A 98 0.16 5.44 5.21
N TRP A 99 0.66 4.42 4.54
CA TRP A 99 2.04 4.37 4.05
C TRP A 99 2.01 4.44 2.54
N PHE A 100 2.76 5.35 1.95
CA PHE A 100 2.77 5.53 0.51
C PHE A 100 4.17 5.78 -0.05
N ARG A 101 4.36 5.34 -1.28
CA ARG A 101 5.56 5.56 -2.08
C ARG A 101 5.14 6.03 -3.46
N LEU A 102 5.37 7.31 -3.76
CA LEU A 102 5.01 7.91 -5.05
C LEU A 102 6.01 7.59 -6.17
N THR A 103 7.23 7.17 -5.79
CA THR A 103 8.29 6.75 -6.72
C THR A 103 8.96 5.49 -6.17
N ALA A 104 8.37 4.34 -6.46
CA ALA A 104 8.92 3.03 -6.11
C ALA A 104 10.05 2.62 -7.07
N ASN A 105 10.85 1.64 -6.65
CA ASN A 105 12.05 1.20 -7.37
C ASN A 105 11.75 0.23 -8.55
N GLY A 106 10.52 -0.26 -8.66
CA GLY A 106 10.15 -1.26 -9.65
C GLY A 106 10.21 -2.70 -9.21
N ASP A 107 10.45 -2.95 -7.92
CA ASP A 107 10.36 -4.31 -7.39
C ASP A 107 8.93 -4.83 -7.53
N THR A 108 8.83 -6.16 -7.57
CA THR A 108 7.55 -6.87 -7.61
C THR A 108 7.04 -7.22 -6.21
N ASN A 109 7.90 -7.16 -5.20
CA ASN A 109 7.57 -7.44 -3.81
C ASN A 109 7.67 -6.18 -2.97
N GLY A 110 6.76 -6.02 -2.01
CA GLY A 110 6.78 -4.93 -1.04
C GLY A 110 6.38 -5.44 0.32
N THR A 111 7.07 -4.97 1.36
CA THR A 111 6.79 -5.34 2.75
C THR A 111 6.56 -4.08 3.57
N LEU A 112 5.62 -4.16 4.51
CA LEU A 112 5.37 -3.15 5.52
C LEU A 112 5.20 -3.87 6.86
N GLU A 113 6.03 -3.51 7.82
CA GLU A 113 5.99 -4.03 9.18
C GLU A 113 5.73 -2.86 10.14
N VAL A 114 4.61 -2.90 10.84
CA VAL A 114 4.19 -1.83 11.75
C VAL A 114 4.25 -2.36 13.17
N PRO A 115 5.20 -1.88 14.00
CA PRO A 115 5.19 -2.20 15.43
C PRO A 115 3.93 -1.64 16.08
N ILE A 116 3.24 -2.47 16.84
CA ILE A 116 2.04 -2.12 17.57
C ILE A 116 2.24 -2.47 19.04
N THR A 117 2.12 -1.46 19.90
CA THR A 117 2.18 -1.63 21.34
C THR A 117 0.78 -1.41 21.92
N CYS A 118 0.36 -2.33 22.77
CA CYS A 118 -0.86 -2.18 23.56
C CYS A 118 -0.72 -1.01 24.54
N SER A 119 -1.69 -0.10 24.56
CA SER A 119 -1.81 0.83 25.69
C SER A 119 -2.26 0.09 26.96
N HIS A 120 -2.39 0.81 28.07
CA HIS A 120 -2.69 0.23 29.39
C HIS A 120 -4.04 -0.50 29.46
N ALA A 121 -4.92 -0.34 28.47
CA ALA A 121 -6.21 -1.00 28.45
C ALA A 121 -6.09 -2.44 27.92
N ALA A 122 -6.29 -3.41 28.83
CA ALA A 122 -6.51 -4.80 28.46
C ALA A 122 -7.77 -4.93 27.60
N GLY A 123 -7.71 -5.72 26.53
CA GLY A 123 -8.82 -5.88 25.60
C GLY A 123 -8.44 -6.52 24.28
N SER A 124 -9.46 -6.85 23.50
CA SER A 124 -9.32 -7.34 22.13
C SER A 124 -9.53 -6.17 21.17
N TYR A 125 -8.53 -5.88 20.33
CA TYR A 125 -8.57 -4.81 19.35
C TYR A 125 -8.52 -5.38 17.93
N GLU A 126 -9.33 -4.84 17.04
CA GLU A 126 -9.31 -5.19 15.61
C GLU A 126 -8.48 -4.15 14.85
N ILE A 127 -7.54 -4.63 14.04
CA ILE A 127 -6.81 -3.83 13.06
C ILE A 127 -7.31 -4.24 11.67
N GLU A 128 -7.65 -3.25 10.84
CA GLU A 128 -8.17 -3.50 9.50
C GLU A 128 -7.20 -3.02 8.43
N LEU A 129 -6.88 -3.89 7.46
CA LEU A 129 -6.29 -3.51 6.20
C LEU A 129 -7.40 -3.09 5.23
N ILE A 130 -7.59 -1.77 5.09
CA ILE A 130 -8.72 -1.17 4.37
C ILE A 130 -8.49 -1.17 2.87
N SER A 131 -7.31 -0.73 2.42
CA SER A 131 -7.01 -0.63 1.00
C SER A 131 -5.52 -0.80 0.72
N ILE A 132 -5.20 -1.50 -0.37
CA ILE A 132 -3.89 -1.47 -1.01
C ILE A 132 -4.11 -0.95 -2.42
N SER A 133 -3.30 0.01 -2.84
CA SER A 133 -3.31 0.53 -4.21
C SER A 133 -1.88 0.50 -4.74
N ILE A 134 -1.65 -0.29 -5.77
CA ILE A 134 -0.36 -0.39 -6.45
C ILE A 134 -0.55 -0.10 -7.94
N ARG A 135 0.34 0.71 -8.51
CA ARG A 135 0.40 1.00 -9.93
C ARG A 135 1.77 0.62 -10.45
N ASP A 136 1.84 0.15 -11.70
CA ASP A 136 3.12 -0.13 -12.34
C ASP A 136 3.88 1.16 -12.70
N LYS A 137 5.06 1.02 -13.32
CA LYS A 137 5.89 2.16 -13.75
C LYS A 137 5.24 3.06 -14.81
N THR A 138 4.19 2.60 -15.48
CA THR A 138 3.43 3.37 -16.47
C THR A 138 2.23 4.09 -15.85
N GLY A 139 1.91 3.80 -14.58
CA GLY A 139 0.78 4.37 -13.86
C GLY A 139 -0.49 3.53 -13.91
N ASP A 140 -0.45 2.37 -14.58
CA ASP A 140 -1.59 1.46 -14.68
C ASP A 140 -1.81 0.72 -13.35
N LEU A 141 -3.07 0.56 -12.96
CA LEU A 141 -3.44 -0.15 -11.73
C LEU A 141 -3.11 -1.64 -11.86
N ILE A 142 -2.42 -2.20 -10.87
CA ILE A 142 -2.16 -3.64 -10.76
C ILE A 142 -3.29 -4.27 -9.93
N PRO A 143 -4.14 -5.15 -10.51
CA PRO A 143 -5.25 -5.73 -9.78
C PRO A 143 -4.81 -6.65 -8.63
N LEU A 144 -5.45 -6.51 -7.47
CA LEU A 144 -5.21 -7.34 -6.29
C LEU A 144 -6.16 -8.55 -6.26
N ALA A 145 -5.63 -9.69 -5.82
CA ALA A 145 -6.40 -10.93 -5.60
C ALA A 145 -7.21 -10.89 -4.30
N ALA A 146 -6.67 -10.17 -3.31
CA ALA A 146 -7.18 -10.19 -1.95
C ALA A 146 -8.54 -9.48 -1.86
N LYS A 147 -9.44 -10.08 -1.07
CA LYS A 147 -10.69 -9.41 -0.69
C LYS A 147 -10.40 -8.47 0.46
N LEU A 148 -10.64 -7.19 0.24
CA LEU A 148 -10.49 -6.14 1.24
C LEU A 148 -11.88 -5.69 1.74
N PRO A 149 -12.00 -5.27 3.02
CA PRO A 149 -10.93 -5.19 4.02
C PRO A 149 -10.50 -6.56 4.56
N MET A 150 -9.24 -6.68 5.01
CA MET A 150 -8.77 -7.82 5.81
C MET A 150 -8.65 -7.40 7.27
N ARG A 151 -8.88 -8.32 8.21
CA ARG A 151 -8.98 -8.00 9.65
C ARG A 151 -8.05 -8.88 10.47
N LYS A 152 -7.42 -8.29 11.47
CA LYS A 152 -6.59 -8.99 12.45
C LYS A 152 -6.95 -8.54 13.85
N THR A 153 -7.33 -9.51 14.69
CA THR A 153 -7.59 -9.27 16.11
C THR A 153 -6.29 -9.47 16.90
N ILE A 154 -5.99 -8.53 17.78
CA ILE A 154 -4.89 -8.62 18.75
C ILE A 154 -5.45 -8.49 20.17
N ASN A 155 -4.87 -9.22 21.11
CA ASN A 155 -5.29 -9.21 22.51
C ASN A 155 -4.22 -8.54 23.36
N CYS A 156 -4.58 -7.41 23.97
CA CYS A 156 -3.76 -6.65 24.90
C CYS A 156 -4.11 -7.01 26.34
N GLY A 157 -3.12 -7.03 27.24
CA GLY A 157 -3.36 -7.26 28.68
C GLY A 157 -3.39 -8.72 29.12
N GLY A 158 -2.85 -9.64 28.31
CA GLY A 158 -2.67 -11.04 28.67
C GLY A 158 -1.33 -11.36 29.34
N ASN A 159 -0.75 -10.44 30.13
CA ASN A 159 0.34 -10.81 31.03
C ASN A 159 -0.25 -11.58 32.23
N THR A 160 -0.65 -12.83 31.98
CA THR A 160 -0.69 -13.88 33.00
C THR A 160 0.73 -14.31 33.40
N ALA A 161 1.73 -13.42 33.29
CA ALA A 161 3.01 -13.55 33.97
C ALA A 161 2.83 -13.65 35.50
N LEU A 162 1.66 -13.28 36.04
CA LEU A 162 1.29 -13.53 37.44
C LEU A 162 0.57 -14.85 37.72
N GLU A 163 0.18 -15.65 36.71
CA GLU A 163 -0.40 -16.99 36.96
C GLU A 163 0.62 -18.13 36.84
N ASN A 164 1.80 -17.89 36.26
CA ASN A 164 2.87 -18.89 36.21
C ASN A 164 3.83 -18.88 37.41
N GLU A 165 3.83 -17.84 38.27
CA GLU A 165 4.65 -17.85 39.51
C GLU A 165 3.91 -18.41 40.74
N ILE A 166 2.59 -18.67 40.65
CA ILE A 166 1.82 -19.19 41.81
C ILE A 166 1.78 -20.74 41.81
N ASN A 167 2.15 -21.41 40.72
CA ASN A 167 2.13 -22.88 40.63
C ASN A 167 3.47 -23.58 40.88
N GLU A 168 4.57 -22.88 41.16
CA GLU A 168 5.85 -23.51 41.57
C GLU A 168 6.13 -23.46 43.08
N SER A 169 5.23 -22.89 43.90
CA SER A 169 5.45 -22.70 45.34
C SER A 169 4.71 -23.69 46.27
N SER A 170 4.08 -24.76 45.74
CA SER A 170 3.25 -25.65 46.58
C SER A 170 3.80 -27.06 46.86
N ASP A 171 4.84 -27.54 46.16
CA ASP A 171 5.28 -28.95 46.26
C ASP A 171 6.76 -29.16 46.65
N ASN A 172 7.30 -28.38 47.60
CA ASN A 172 8.54 -28.79 48.27
C ASN A 172 8.53 -28.52 49.77
N LEU A 173 7.65 -29.23 50.45
CA LEU A 173 7.75 -29.48 51.89
C LEU A 173 7.55 -30.98 52.14
N THR A 174 8.48 -31.81 51.69
CA THR A 174 8.66 -33.12 52.30
C THR A 174 10.14 -33.44 52.40
N ALA A 175 10.56 -33.54 53.65
CA ALA A 175 11.87 -33.89 54.16
C ALA A 175 12.64 -34.95 53.36
N ASN A 176 13.96 -34.76 53.31
CA ASN A 176 14.91 -35.80 53.72
C ASN A 176 16.19 -35.12 54.24
N LEU A 177 16.29 -35.10 55.57
CA LEU A 177 17.56 -35.07 56.29
C LEU A 177 18.21 -36.45 56.15
N GLU A 178 19.49 -36.51 55.75
CA GLU A 178 20.53 -37.26 56.46
C GLU A 178 21.92 -36.88 55.89
N GLU A 179 22.71 -36.22 56.75
CA GLU A 179 24.17 -36.33 57.01
C GLU A 179 24.94 -37.43 56.23
N GLU A 180 26.23 -37.40 55.85
CA GLU A 180 27.47 -36.58 55.97
C GLU A 180 28.58 -37.48 55.29
N PRO A 181 29.93 -37.30 55.38
CA PRO A 181 30.84 -36.21 54.99
C PRO A 181 32.08 -36.66 54.14
N GLU A 182 33.00 -35.70 53.92
CA GLU A 182 34.46 -35.79 53.64
C GLU A 182 35.02 -35.72 52.18
N GLU A 183 35.38 -34.48 51.79
CA GLU A 183 36.71 -33.93 51.36
C GLU A 183 37.89 -34.85 50.93
N PRO A 184 39.03 -34.32 50.39
CA PRO A 184 39.25 -33.15 49.51
C PRO A 184 40.27 -33.40 48.36
N ALA A 185 40.28 -32.54 47.33
CA ALA A 185 41.54 -32.07 46.71
C ALA A 185 41.34 -30.78 45.88
N LYS A 186 42.06 -29.75 46.30
CA LYS A 186 42.27 -28.39 45.76
C LYS A 186 43.65 -28.37 45.03
N PRO A 187 44.22 -27.24 44.58
CA PRO A 187 43.85 -26.15 43.63
C PRO A 187 44.80 -26.08 42.39
N GLU A 188 44.50 -25.23 41.41
CA GLU A 188 45.43 -24.21 40.85
C GLU A 188 44.69 -23.37 39.77
N ASN A 189 44.41 -22.07 40.00
CA ASN A 189 45.28 -20.91 39.69
C ASN A 189 45.26 -20.49 38.21
N ALA A 190 44.58 -19.36 37.93
CA ALA A 190 45.07 -18.18 37.18
C ALA A 190 43.82 -17.38 36.71
N ASN A 191 43.35 -16.39 37.45
CA ASN A 191 43.87 -15.02 37.51
C ASN A 191 43.97 -14.34 36.12
N LEU A 192 42.90 -13.68 35.68
CA LEU A 192 43.00 -12.54 34.77
C LEU A 192 41.87 -11.55 35.03
N SER A 193 42.20 -10.57 35.87
CA SER A 193 41.52 -9.29 36.00
C SER A 193 41.78 -8.49 34.73
N PHE A 194 40.73 -8.04 34.05
CA PHE A 194 40.82 -6.95 33.08
C PHE A 194 39.85 -5.86 33.50
N HIS A 195 40.43 -4.80 34.05
CA HIS A 195 39.77 -3.55 34.36
C HIS A 195 39.89 -2.70 33.08
N GLU A 196 38.82 -2.59 32.30
CA GLU A 196 38.78 -1.65 31.18
C GLU A 196 38.07 -0.38 31.65
N GLU A 197 38.87 0.65 31.85
CA GLU A 197 38.51 1.99 32.29
C GLU A 197 37.96 2.76 31.08
N LEU A 198 36.64 2.98 31.04
CA LEU A 198 36.01 3.82 30.03
C LEU A 198 36.30 5.30 30.32
N PRO A 199 36.83 6.08 29.35
CA PRO A 199 37.02 7.51 29.55
C PRO A 199 35.67 8.24 29.58
N ALA A 200 35.52 9.08 30.60
CA ALA A 200 34.38 9.97 30.78
C ALA A 200 34.17 10.85 29.55
N GLU A 201 33.06 10.61 28.84
CA GLU A 201 32.61 11.44 27.74
C GLU A 201 32.04 12.76 28.30
N LYS A 202 32.64 13.84 27.83
CA LYS A 202 32.39 15.22 28.20
C LYS A 202 31.01 15.65 27.67
N LEU A 203 30.03 15.79 28.56
CA LEU A 203 28.73 16.38 28.28
C LEU A 203 28.89 17.80 27.68
N PRO A 204 28.31 18.09 26.50
CA PRO A 204 28.20 19.45 26.02
C PRO A 204 27.11 20.21 26.79
N GLU A 205 27.61 21.24 27.46
CA GLU A 205 26.99 22.51 27.85
C GLU A 205 25.60 22.79 27.27
N VAL A 206 24.64 22.92 28.20
CA VAL A 206 23.27 23.39 27.99
C VAL A 206 23.31 24.84 27.51
N ASN A 207 22.94 25.07 26.24
CA ASN A 207 22.64 26.41 25.76
C ASN A 207 21.15 26.71 25.98
N ASP A 208 20.92 27.63 26.92
CA ASP A 208 19.65 28.31 27.16
C ASP A 208 19.04 28.85 25.86
N THR A 209 17.95 28.22 25.41
CA THR A 209 17.12 28.78 24.33
C THR A 209 15.96 29.53 24.95
N LYS A 210 15.97 30.83 24.66
CA LYS A 210 14.98 31.85 24.97
C LYS A 210 13.53 31.36 24.82
N LYS A 211 12.79 31.57 25.91
CA LYS A 211 11.35 31.78 25.95
C LYS A 211 10.94 32.83 24.91
N GLN A 212 10.23 32.42 23.87
CA GLN A 212 9.46 33.31 23.02
C GLN A 212 7.98 33.00 23.27
N GLU A 213 7.36 33.86 24.09
CA GLU A 213 5.91 33.98 24.22
C GLU A 213 5.35 34.32 22.84
N ASN A 214 4.51 33.44 22.30
CA ASN A 214 3.63 33.79 21.19
C ASN A 214 2.20 33.74 21.75
N GLU A 215 1.66 34.92 22.00
CA GLU A 215 0.25 35.15 22.28
C GLU A 215 -0.54 34.85 21.01
N ASN A 216 -1.24 33.72 20.96
CA ASN A 216 -2.32 33.55 19.99
C ASN A 216 -3.62 34.02 20.65
N GLU A 217 -3.94 35.25 20.29
CA GLU A 217 -5.21 35.92 20.52
C GLU A 217 -6.36 35.12 19.88
N ILE A 218 -7.43 35.07 20.66
CA ILE A 218 -8.71 34.43 20.42
C ILE A 218 -9.41 35.16 19.27
N ILE A 219 -9.72 34.48 18.16
CA ILE A 219 -10.68 34.99 17.18
C ILE A 219 -11.98 34.23 17.36
N ASP A 220 -12.98 35.01 17.77
CA ASP A 220 -14.37 34.64 17.93
C ASP A 220 -15.01 34.13 16.63
N GLN A 221 -15.94 33.22 16.86
CA GLN A 221 -16.84 32.60 15.90
C GLN A 221 -17.72 33.64 15.19
N ALA A 222 -17.80 33.56 13.86
CA ALA A 222 -18.90 34.15 13.09
C ALA A 222 -19.43 33.13 12.06
N LEU A 223 -20.76 33.00 12.06
CA LEU A 223 -21.59 32.13 11.23
C LEU A 223 -21.35 32.25 9.71
N PRO A 224 -21.63 31.20 8.92
CA PRO A 224 -21.53 31.26 7.47
C PRO A 224 -22.74 31.94 6.83
N ALA A 225 -22.48 32.93 5.98
CA ALA A 225 -23.42 33.43 4.98
C ALA A 225 -23.25 32.67 3.65
N GLU A 226 -24.34 32.63 2.90
CA GLU A 226 -24.62 31.84 1.70
C GLU A 226 -23.62 32.02 0.53
N PRO A 227 -23.49 31.02 -0.38
CA PRO A 227 -22.61 31.13 -1.53
C PRO A 227 -23.26 31.93 -2.67
N GLU A 228 -22.74 33.13 -2.93
CA GLU A 228 -22.97 33.84 -4.20
C GLU A 228 -22.07 33.28 -5.31
N ASN A 229 -22.73 33.00 -6.43
CA ASN A 229 -22.21 32.51 -7.69
C ASN A 229 -21.46 33.63 -8.42
N ILE A 230 -20.15 33.49 -8.66
CA ILE A 230 -19.40 34.43 -9.49
C ILE A 230 -18.59 33.67 -10.52
N THR A 231 -18.98 33.90 -11.78
CA THR A 231 -18.29 33.48 -12.99
C THR A 231 -17.33 34.59 -13.37
N GLU A 232 -16.02 34.40 -13.26
CA GLU A 232 -15.06 35.34 -13.86
C GLU A 232 -13.93 34.64 -14.61
N THR A 233 -13.94 34.92 -15.91
CA THR A 233 -12.91 34.71 -16.91
C THR A 233 -11.77 35.69 -16.67
N ALA A 234 -10.55 35.22 -16.44
CA ALA A 234 -9.37 36.08 -16.41
C ALA A 234 -8.27 35.51 -17.31
N THR A 235 -8.13 36.13 -18.48
CA THR A 235 -6.97 36.03 -19.36
C THR A 235 -5.88 36.94 -18.79
N GLY A 236 -4.83 36.35 -18.24
CA GLY A 236 -3.72 37.06 -17.60
C GLY A 236 -2.39 36.79 -18.31
N GLU A 237 -1.86 37.85 -18.92
CA GLU A 237 -0.61 37.98 -19.67
C GLU A 237 0.62 37.77 -18.76
N LEU A 238 1.47 36.78 -19.07
CA LEU A 238 2.73 36.51 -18.35
C LEU A 238 3.83 37.46 -18.82
N LYS A 239 4.23 38.40 -17.96
CA LYS A 239 5.44 39.21 -18.14
C LYS A 239 6.68 38.44 -17.70
N ASN A 240 7.64 38.32 -18.61
CA ASN A 240 8.99 37.79 -18.38
C ASN A 240 9.74 38.65 -17.34
N ILE A 241 10.23 38.00 -16.28
CA ILE A 241 11.20 38.58 -15.34
C ILE A 241 12.55 37.94 -15.62
N THR A 242 13.50 38.75 -16.07
CA THR A 242 14.92 38.43 -16.25
C THR A 242 15.63 38.41 -14.89
N PRO A 243 16.29 37.31 -14.50
CA PRO A 243 17.16 37.32 -13.31
C PRO A 243 18.53 37.91 -13.64
N GLY A 244 18.99 38.78 -12.76
CA GLY A 244 20.28 39.45 -12.80
C GLY A 244 21.46 38.49 -12.61
N GLU A 245 22.53 38.87 -13.29
CA GLU A 245 23.88 38.33 -13.29
C GLU A 245 24.56 38.62 -11.93
N GLU A 246 24.92 37.58 -11.17
CA GLU A 246 25.88 37.71 -10.06
C GLU A 246 27.02 36.69 -10.23
N LYS A 247 28.24 37.22 -10.16
CA LYS A 247 29.50 36.56 -10.51
C LYS A 247 30.23 36.06 -9.27
N SER A 248 30.77 34.83 -9.41
CA SER A 248 32.09 34.37 -8.94
C SER A 248 32.22 33.79 -7.49
N PRO A 249 33.30 33.05 -7.17
CA PRO A 249 33.50 31.65 -7.55
C PRO A 249 33.90 30.77 -6.35
N VAL A 250 33.50 29.50 -6.32
CA VAL A 250 34.16 28.49 -5.46
C VAL A 250 34.36 27.21 -6.26
N LYS A 251 35.63 26.86 -6.41
CA LYS A 251 36.15 25.61 -6.99
C LYS A 251 36.08 24.53 -5.90
N PRO A 252 35.58 23.33 -6.23
CA PRO A 252 36.22 22.13 -5.71
C PRO A 252 36.44 21.08 -6.80
N ASP A 253 37.34 20.17 -6.47
CA ASP A 253 38.18 19.44 -7.40
C ASP A 253 37.49 18.32 -8.16
N THR A 254 38.04 18.14 -9.37
CA THR A 254 37.85 17.07 -10.32
C THR A 254 38.06 15.69 -9.68
N SER A 255 37.01 14.87 -9.68
CA SER A 255 37.12 13.41 -9.62
C SER A 255 36.24 12.82 -10.71
N ALA A 256 36.90 12.17 -11.66
CA ALA A 256 36.32 11.54 -12.82
C ALA A 256 35.60 10.25 -12.43
N SER A 257 34.37 10.06 -12.91
CA SER A 257 33.77 8.73 -13.04
C SER A 257 32.76 8.73 -14.19
N ASP A 258 33.21 8.04 -15.24
CA ASP A 258 32.53 7.45 -16.39
C ASP A 258 31.03 7.70 -16.60
N THR A 259 30.76 8.52 -17.61
CA THR A 259 29.48 8.67 -18.28
C THR A 259 29.17 7.43 -19.13
N LEU A 260 28.48 6.45 -18.55
CA LEU A 260 27.89 5.32 -19.27
C LEU A 260 26.68 5.83 -20.08
N LYS A 261 26.88 6.02 -21.39
CA LYS A 261 25.80 6.26 -22.37
C LYS A 261 24.86 5.06 -22.37
N HIS A 262 23.74 5.16 -21.68
CA HIS A 262 22.61 4.27 -21.91
C HIS A 262 21.88 4.70 -23.18
N GLU A 263 22.13 3.95 -24.24
CA GLU A 263 21.41 3.96 -25.50
C GLU A 263 19.93 3.63 -25.23
N ALA A 264 19.07 4.64 -25.40
CA ALA A 264 17.63 4.51 -25.28
C ALA A 264 17.11 3.57 -26.37
N GLN A 265 16.71 2.36 -25.99
CA GLN A 265 16.03 1.46 -26.91
C GLN A 265 14.64 2.02 -27.26
N PRO A 266 14.23 1.94 -28.54
CA PRO A 266 12.94 2.45 -28.99
C PRO A 266 11.81 1.68 -28.30
N GLN A 267 10.92 2.43 -27.65
CA GLN A 267 9.71 1.88 -27.06
C GLN A 267 8.83 1.29 -28.16
N LYS A 268 8.65 -0.03 -28.08
CA LYS A 268 7.74 -0.79 -28.94
C LYS A 268 6.31 -0.50 -28.49
N GLU A 269 5.67 0.47 -29.13
CA GLU A 269 4.24 0.72 -28.97
C GLU A 269 3.45 -0.57 -29.25
N THR A 270 2.85 -1.12 -28.20
CA THR A 270 1.95 -2.27 -28.33
C THR A 270 0.63 -1.80 -28.94
N SER A 271 0.60 -1.83 -30.27
CA SER A 271 -0.61 -1.77 -31.11
C SER A 271 -1.54 -2.95 -30.78
N SER A 272 -2.33 -2.84 -29.71
CA SER A 272 -3.30 -3.86 -29.31
C SER A 272 -4.74 -3.50 -29.70
N ASN A 273 -5.02 -2.24 -30.03
CA ASN A 273 -6.39 -1.79 -30.31
C ASN A 273 -6.81 -1.88 -31.79
N HIS A 274 -5.86 -2.05 -32.72
CA HIS A 274 -6.19 -2.09 -34.16
C HIS A 274 -7.05 -3.32 -34.54
N TRP A 275 -6.80 -4.47 -33.90
CA TRP A 275 -7.55 -5.71 -34.17
C TRP A 275 -9.02 -5.62 -33.77
N VAL A 276 -9.34 -4.85 -32.72
CA VAL A 276 -10.73 -4.66 -32.26
C VAL A 276 -11.53 -3.91 -33.32
N TRP A 277 -10.98 -2.83 -33.89
CA TRP A 277 -11.64 -2.06 -34.95
C TRP A 277 -11.82 -2.86 -36.24
N VAL A 278 -10.84 -3.69 -36.61
CA VAL A 278 -10.96 -4.58 -37.79
C VAL A 278 -12.11 -5.57 -37.64
N VAL A 279 -12.29 -6.16 -36.45
CA VAL A 279 -13.39 -7.11 -36.19
C VAL A 279 -14.75 -6.40 -36.23
N VAL A 280 -14.86 -5.20 -35.67
CA VAL A 280 -16.10 -4.41 -35.68
C VAL A 280 -16.49 -4.03 -37.11
N ILE A 281 -15.56 -3.51 -37.91
CA ILE A 281 -15.79 -3.10 -39.30
C ILE A 281 -16.19 -4.31 -40.16
N LEU A 282 -15.48 -5.44 -40.02
CA LEU A 282 -15.81 -6.65 -40.77
C LEU A 282 -17.20 -7.19 -40.43
N SER A 283 -17.61 -7.13 -39.15
CA SER A 283 -18.96 -7.53 -38.73
C SER A 283 -20.07 -6.65 -39.35
N MET A 284 -19.84 -5.33 -39.43
CA MET A 284 -20.79 -4.40 -40.06
C MET A 284 -20.91 -4.63 -41.57
N LEU A 285 -19.78 -4.91 -42.25
CA LEU A 285 -19.78 -5.19 -43.69
C LEU A 285 -20.54 -6.48 -44.03
N ILE A 286 -20.37 -7.53 -43.22
CA ILE A 286 -21.12 -8.78 -43.40
C ILE A 286 -22.62 -8.55 -43.19
N LEU A 287 -23.00 -7.76 -42.17
CA LEU A 287 -24.40 -7.43 -41.90
C LEU A 287 -25.03 -6.64 -43.07
N MET A 288 -24.33 -5.65 -43.60
CA MET A 288 -24.75 -4.87 -44.78
C MET A 288 -24.95 -5.77 -46.01
N ALA A 289 -24.02 -6.68 -46.30
CA ALA A 289 -24.12 -7.60 -47.44
C ALA A 289 -25.35 -8.52 -47.36
N ILE A 290 -25.71 -8.99 -46.15
CA ILE A 290 -26.90 -9.81 -45.92
C ILE A 290 -28.18 -9.00 -46.17
N ILE A 291 -28.20 -7.72 -45.78
CA ILE A 291 -29.36 -6.83 -46.00
C ILE A 291 -29.55 -6.56 -47.49
N ILE A 292 -28.47 -6.23 -48.21
CA ILE A 292 -28.53 -5.93 -49.66
C ILE A 292 -29.02 -7.13 -50.46
N LYS A 293 -28.63 -8.36 -50.08
CA LYS A 293 -29.03 -9.58 -50.81
C LYS A 293 -30.50 -9.99 -50.58
N LYS A 294 -31.18 -9.38 -49.60
CA LYS A 294 -32.58 -9.66 -49.25
C LYS A 294 -33.57 -8.58 -49.69
N LEU A 295 -33.06 -7.44 -50.15
CA LEU A 295 -33.82 -6.41 -50.87
C LEU A 295 -33.89 -6.78 -52.35
#